data_AF-A0A976NZM1-F1
#
_entry.id   AF-A0A976NZM1-F1
#
_cell.length_a   1.000
_cell.length_b   1.000
_cell.length_c   1.000
_cell.angle_alpha   90.00
_cell.angle_beta   90.00
_cell.angle_gamma   90.00
#
_symmetry.space_group_name_H-M   'P 1'
#
loop_
_entity.id
_entity.type
_entity.pdbx_description
1 polymer ?
#
loop_
_entity_poly.entity_id
_entity_poly.type
_entity_poly.pdbx_seq_one_letter_code
_entity_poly.pdbx_strand_id
1 'polypeptide(L)'
;MNPNAHHFLLNKDPLGSLHPTIMSQAMVSSFSMDVSAYSSDLYEYPATKRPDTILPNAFVMCWENVLTPNFWLRQKLNLKSSIESLDAVKQQILRSQHLQMAFATIEQDLIQLLNTVSNYGPLFIVSDESIHSVEALCKTLFPRLAYCLNSTTTMTRVHVIGAPTRFQSAAEKADWRVNLLQSLCRDTLFAARPQNLLDSQAGKFGLVVVSPYQVDIAASRATHKVAPFVVAKSVHVQKARHLTLQDFTLHLRVLADYVPSAAPCDTAFAITL
;
A
#
# COMPACT_ATOMS: atom_id res chain seq x y z
N MET A 1 -29.36 1.10 -33.72
CA MET A 1 -28.24 1.52 -34.57
C MET A 1 -28.05 3.02 -34.42
N ASN A 2 -26.93 3.46 -33.86
CA ASN A 2 -26.60 4.86 -33.68
C ASN A 2 -25.15 5.07 -34.18
N PRO A 3 -24.91 5.85 -35.24
CA PRO A 3 -23.60 5.92 -35.90
C PRO A 3 -22.83 7.15 -35.38
N ASN A 4 -21.91 6.96 -34.43
CA ASN A 4 -20.92 7.98 -34.05
C ASN A 4 -19.72 7.35 -33.31
N ALA A 5 -19.13 6.30 -33.90
CA ALA A 5 -17.98 5.57 -33.33
C ALA A 5 -16.70 5.64 -34.20
N HIS A 6 -16.61 6.57 -35.15
CA HIS A 6 -15.45 6.68 -36.03
C HIS A 6 -15.04 8.14 -36.25
N HIS A 7 -14.37 8.74 -35.26
CA HIS A 7 -13.64 10.00 -35.49
C HIS A 7 -12.34 10.14 -34.67
N PHE A 8 -11.71 9.02 -34.28
CA PHE A 8 -10.46 9.07 -33.49
C PHE A 8 -9.22 8.48 -34.17
N LEU A 9 -9.29 8.15 -35.47
CA LEU A 9 -8.20 7.38 -36.12
C LEU A 9 -7.51 8.01 -37.33
N LEU A 10 -7.72 9.29 -37.66
CA LEU A 10 -6.96 9.91 -38.73
C LEU A 10 -6.67 11.38 -38.43
N ASN A 11 -5.49 11.64 -37.87
CA ASN A 11 -4.69 12.80 -38.24
C ASN A 11 -3.21 12.42 -38.10
N LYS A 12 -2.64 12.03 -39.25
CA LYS A 12 -1.19 12.11 -39.48
C LYS A 12 -0.90 13.55 -39.89
N ASP A 13 0.05 14.19 -39.23
CA ASP A 13 1.00 15.05 -39.91
C ASP A 13 2.35 15.06 -39.16
N PRO A 14 3.47 15.31 -39.86
CA PRO A 14 4.80 14.87 -39.49
C PRO A 14 5.69 16.03 -38.98
N LEU A 15 6.73 15.67 -38.23
CA LEU A 15 7.90 16.52 -37.89
C LEU A 15 7.60 17.81 -37.12
N GLY A 16 7.67 17.72 -35.80
CA GLY A 16 7.82 18.85 -34.89
C GLY A 16 8.12 18.36 -33.48
N SER A 17 9.36 18.51 -33.03
CA SER A 17 9.84 18.08 -31.72
C SER A 17 9.06 18.75 -30.58
N LEU A 18 8.45 17.99 -29.67
CA LEU A 18 7.94 18.50 -28.40
C LEU A 18 7.89 17.39 -27.33
N HIS A 19 8.71 17.60 -26.30
CA HIS A 19 8.66 17.15 -24.90
C HIS A 19 8.51 15.66 -24.52
N PRO A 20 9.32 15.18 -23.54
CA PRO A 20 9.11 13.87 -22.95
C PRO A 20 7.77 13.87 -22.22
N THR A 21 6.98 12.87 -22.59
CA THR A 21 5.66 12.55 -22.09
C THR A 21 5.65 12.53 -20.56
N ILE A 22 4.67 13.21 -19.97
CA ILE A 22 4.32 13.19 -18.56
C ILE A 22 3.99 11.74 -18.18
N MET A 23 5.00 10.97 -17.79
CA MET A 23 4.81 9.68 -17.15
C MET A 23 4.29 9.92 -15.72
N SER A 24 3.28 9.13 -15.37
CA SER A 24 2.53 9.14 -14.10
C SER A 24 3.42 9.34 -12.87
N GLN A 25 3.51 10.58 -12.37
CA GLN A 25 4.23 10.95 -11.14
C GLN A 25 3.57 10.43 -9.85
N ALA A 26 2.46 9.69 -9.96
CA ALA A 26 1.64 9.28 -8.80
C ALA A 26 2.19 8.07 -8.04
N MET A 27 3.17 7.32 -8.57
CA MET A 27 3.64 6.07 -7.97
C MET A 27 5.17 5.98 -7.98
N VAL A 28 5.82 6.58 -6.98
CA VAL A 28 7.21 6.25 -6.64
C VAL A 28 7.18 5.06 -5.68
N SER A 29 7.36 3.86 -6.23
CA SER A 29 7.55 2.62 -5.47
C SER A 29 8.96 2.11 -5.75
N SER A 30 9.88 2.35 -4.83
CA SER A 30 11.20 1.70 -4.80
C SER A 30 11.87 1.83 -3.43
N PHE A 31 12.35 0.72 -2.90
CA PHE A 31 13.53 0.72 -2.01
C PHE A 31 14.75 0.69 -2.92
N SER A 32 15.72 1.57 -2.66
CA SER A 32 16.84 1.78 -3.59
C SER A 32 17.86 0.64 -3.53
N MET A 33 18.19 0.10 -4.70
CA MET A 33 19.41 -0.67 -4.99
C MET A 33 20.07 0.01 -6.20
N ASP A 34 21.40 0.16 -6.22
CA ASP A 34 22.13 0.80 -7.33
C ASP A 34 21.81 0.11 -8.68
N VAL A 35 21.14 0.84 -9.60
CA VAL A 35 20.55 0.33 -10.85
C VAL A 35 21.48 0.60 -12.05
N SER A 36 22.74 0.14 -12.01
CA SER A 36 23.64 0.22 -13.18
C SER A 36 23.80 -1.10 -13.95
N ALA A 37 23.17 -2.17 -13.49
CA ALA A 37 23.08 -3.41 -14.22
C ALA A 37 21.65 -3.93 -14.07
N TYR A 38 20.81 -3.82 -15.10
CA TYR A 38 20.01 -4.92 -15.64
C TYR A 38 19.04 -4.43 -16.72
N SER A 39 19.01 -5.22 -17.79
CA SER A 39 18.23 -5.08 -19.02
C SER A 39 16.71 -5.19 -18.77
N SER A 40 15.93 -4.50 -19.60
CA SER A 40 14.47 -4.26 -19.53
C SER A 40 13.53 -5.48 -19.65
N ASP A 41 13.98 -6.72 -19.44
CA ASP A 41 13.19 -7.91 -19.81
C ASP A 41 12.59 -8.71 -18.63
N LEU A 42 12.49 -8.14 -17.42
CA LEU A 42 12.08 -8.90 -16.22
C LEU A 42 10.68 -8.58 -15.63
N TYR A 43 9.83 -7.81 -16.32
CA TYR A 43 8.43 -7.64 -15.89
C TYR A 43 7.50 -8.71 -16.46
N GLU A 44 7.86 -9.99 -16.31
CA GLU A 44 6.92 -11.08 -16.47
C GLU A 44 6.44 -11.50 -15.08
N TYR A 45 5.31 -10.95 -14.64
CA TYR A 45 4.61 -11.45 -13.46
C TYR A 45 4.23 -12.90 -13.72
N PRO A 46 4.70 -13.89 -12.93
CA PRO A 46 4.21 -15.24 -13.07
C PRO A 46 2.73 -15.23 -12.68
N ALA A 47 1.87 -15.46 -13.66
CA ALA A 47 0.50 -15.92 -13.44
C ALA A 47 0.60 -17.25 -12.68
N THR A 48 0.66 -17.15 -11.35
CA THR A 48 0.63 -18.31 -10.46
C THR A 48 -0.64 -19.08 -10.77
N LYS A 49 -0.50 -20.37 -11.11
CA LYS A 49 -1.62 -21.31 -11.28
C LYS A 49 -2.47 -21.26 -10.01
N ARG A 50 -3.61 -20.59 -10.08
CA ARG A 50 -4.56 -20.46 -8.97
C ARG A 50 -5.58 -21.60 -9.04
N PRO A 51 -6.08 -22.09 -7.89
CA PRO A 51 -7.34 -22.82 -7.88
C PRO A 51 -8.47 -21.89 -8.37
N ASP A 52 -9.26 -22.34 -9.34
CA ASP A 52 -10.28 -21.57 -10.08
C ASP A 52 -11.45 -21.04 -9.22
N THR A 53 -11.43 -21.23 -7.90
CA THR A 53 -12.59 -21.01 -7.01
C THR A 53 -12.42 -19.88 -5.99
N ILE A 54 -11.25 -19.23 -5.90
CA ILE A 54 -11.00 -18.18 -4.88
C ILE A 54 -10.90 -16.80 -5.54
N LEU A 55 -11.68 -15.84 -5.04
CA LEU A 55 -11.66 -14.44 -5.47
C LEU A 55 -10.21 -13.90 -5.44
N PRO A 56 -9.67 -13.38 -6.55
CA PRO A 56 -8.42 -12.62 -6.55
C PRO A 56 -8.50 -11.46 -5.57
N ASN A 57 -7.52 -11.28 -4.68
CA ASN A 57 -7.50 -10.14 -3.75
C ASN A 57 -6.29 -9.25 -3.98
N ALA A 58 -6.44 -7.97 -3.64
CA ALA A 58 -5.38 -7.00 -3.44
C ALA A 58 -5.61 -6.29 -2.10
N PHE A 59 -4.53 -5.94 -1.41
CA PHE A 59 -4.59 -5.40 -0.06
C PHE A 59 -3.91 -4.03 -0.03
N VAL A 60 -4.50 -3.10 0.71
CA VAL A 60 -3.93 -1.78 0.97
C VAL A 60 -3.93 -1.55 2.47
N MET A 61 -2.76 -1.27 3.06
CA MET A 61 -2.62 -1.02 4.49
C MET A 61 -1.90 0.29 4.74
N CYS A 62 -2.45 1.14 5.60
CA CYS A 62 -1.77 2.36 6.01
C CYS A 62 -0.50 2.05 6.81
N TRP A 63 0.57 2.78 6.55
CA TRP A 63 1.76 2.72 7.39
C TRP A 63 1.47 3.34 8.78
N GLU A 64 0.98 4.58 8.79
CA GLU A 64 0.74 5.34 10.01
C GLU A 64 -0.39 4.75 10.85
N ASN A 65 -0.06 4.33 12.07
CA ASN A 65 -0.98 3.88 13.13
C ASN A 65 -1.77 2.60 12.81
N VAL A 66 -1.45 1.91 11.71
CA VAL A 66 -1.95 0.57 11.41
C VAL A 66 -0.79 -0.43 11.44
N LEU A 67 0.26 -0.18 10.66
CA LEU A 67 1.46 -1.02 10.67
C LEU A 67 2.52 -0.55 11.66
N THR A 68 2.61 0.76 11.90
CA THR A 68 3.55 1.34 12.87
C THR A 68 2.89 2.32 13.84
N PRO A 69 3.32 2.38 15.12
CA PRO A 69 2.71 3.24 16.13
C PRO A 69 3.20 4.70 16.01
N ASN A 70 3.10 5.30 14.82
CA ASN A 70 3.70 6.60 14.50
C ASN A 70 3.23 7.73 15.42
N PHE A 71 1.95 7.76 15.81
CA PHE A 71 1.46 8.76 16.73
C PHE A 71 2.06 8.59 18.14
N TRP A 72 2.18 7.35 18.63
CA TRP A 72 2.85 7.07 19.90
C TRP A 72 4.32 7.49 19.85
N LEU A 73 5.03 7.19 18.76
CA LEU A 73 6.42 7.63 18.53
C LEU A 73 6.56 9.16 18.59
N ARG A 74 5.65 9.88 17.93
CA ARG A 74 5.62 11.36 17.95
C ARG A 74 5.34 11.90 19.35
N GLN A 75 4.41 11.30 20.08
CA GLN A 75 4.00 11.79 21.40
C GLN A 75 4.95 11.42 22.55
N LYS A 76 5.48 10.19 22.55
CA LYS A 76 6.26 9.66 23.68
C LYS A 76 7.76 9.76 23.47
N LEU A 77 8.22 9.67 22.22
CA LEU A 77 9.66 9.72 21.89
C LEU A 77 10.04 10.97 21.07
N ASN A 78 9.10 11.89 20.85
CA ASN A 78 9.30 13.14 20.11
C ASN A 78 9.80 12.93 18.67
N LEU A 79 9.34 11.88 17.99
CA LEU A 79 9.67 11.65 16.58
C LEU A 79 9.21 12.84 15.72
N LYS A 80 10.13 13.40 14.93
CA LYS A 80 9.92 14.44 13.92
C LYS A 80 10.37 13.93 12.54
N SER A 81 10.03 14.67 11.49
CA SER A 81 10.43 14.37 10.11
C SER A 81 11.90 14.73 9.81
N SER A 82 12.84 14.34 10.67
CA SER A 82 14.29 14.53 10.46
C SER A 82 15.07 13.29 10.88
N ILE A 83 16.24 13.08 10.26
CA ILE A 83 17.09 11.91 10.53
C ILE A 83 17.66 11.99 11.95
N GLU A 84 18.02 13.18 12.42
CA GLU A 84 18.55 13.38 13.78
C GLU A 84 17.50 13.02 14.83
N SER A 85 16.23 13.34 14.57
CA SER A 85 15.13 12.95 15.45
C SER A 85 14.98 11.43 15.49
N LEU A 86 15.17 10.75 14.37
CA LEU A 86 15.05 9.30 14.28
C LEU A 86 16.19 8.60 15.04
N ASP A 87 17.41 9.11 14.95
CA ASP A 87 18.55 8.62 15.74
C ASP A 87 18.34 8.86 17.24
N ALA A 88 17.81 10.03 17.63
CA ALA A 88 17.48 10.30 19.03
C ALA A 88 16.42 9.32 19.57
N VAL A 89 15.42 8.98 18.78
CA VAL A 89 14.40 7.96 19.11
C VAL A 89 15.05 6.58 19.27
N LYS A 90 15.93 6.19 18.35
CA LYS A 90 16.69 4.93 18.43
C LYS A 90 17.47 4.85 19.75
N GLN A 91 18.19 5.89 20.11
CA GLN A 91 18.96 5.94 21.36
C GLN A 91 18.08 5.84 22.61
N GLN A 92 16.88 6.44 22.59
CA GLN A 92 15.93 6.31 23.69
C GLN A 92 15.41 4.87 23.83
N ILE A 93 15.11 4.21 22.71
CA ILE A 93 14.69 2.80 22.71
C ILE A 93 15.83 1.92 23.26
N LEU A 94 17.05 2.09 22.78
CA LEU A 94 18.22 1.32 23.24
C LEU A 94 18.54 1.50 24.73
N ARG A 95 18.13 2.60 25.36
CA ARG A 95 18.31 2.82 26.81
C ARG A 95 17.24 2.13 27.68
N SER A 96 16.15 1.65 27.09
CA SER A 96 15.06 1.00 27.82
C SER A 96 14.84 -0.42 27.33
N GLN A 97 15.15 -1.41 28.16
CA GLN A 97 14.94 -2.82 27.83
C GLN A 97 13.47 -3.12 27.50
N HIS A 98 12.53 -2.50 28.21
CA HIS A 98 11.10 -2.62 27.92
C HIS A 98 10.75 -2.14 26.50
N LEU A 99 11.27 -0.97 26.09
CA LEU A 99 11.03 -0.46 24.73
C LEU A 99 11.68 -1.34 23.67
N GLN A 100 12.88 -1.86 23.90
CA GLN A 100 13.53 -2.80 22.97
C GLN A 100 12.67 -4.04 22.74
N MET A 101 12.18 -4.67 23.82
CA MET A 101 11.32 -5.84 23.72
C MET A 101 9.99 -5.52 23.02
N ALA A 102 9.38 -4.38 23.32
CA ALA A 102 8.14 -3.95 22.68
C ALA A 102 8.32 -3.73 21.17
N PHE A 103 9.39 -3.04 20.74
CA PHE A 103 9.67 -2.81 19.32
C PHE A 103 10.05 -4.08 18.57
N ALA A 104 10.82 -4.99 19.19
CA ALA A 104 11.12 -6.30 18.61
C ALA A 104 9.85 -7.14 18.42
N THR A 105 8.91 -7.08 19.37
CA THR A 105 7.61 -7.77 19.28
C THR A 105 6.75 -7.17 18.16
N ILE A 106 6.66 -5.84 18.10
CA ILE A 106 5.95 -5.12 17.03
C ILE A 106 6.52 -5.51 15.67
N GLU A 107 7.84 -5.51 15.52
CA GLU A 107 8.50 -5.90 14.28
C GLU A 107 8.17 -7.34 13.87
N GLN A 108 8.20 -8.27 14.82
CA GLN A 108 7.85 -9.67 14.58
C GLN A 108 6.39 -9.82 14.13
N ASP A 109 5.44 -9.24 14.87
CA ASP A 109 4.01 -9.33 14.56
C ASP A 109 3.71 -8.63 13.22
N LEU A 110 4.39 -7.54 12.91
CA LEU A 110 4.28 -6.84 11.63
C LEU A 110 4.79 -7.70 10.46
N ILE A 111 5.97 -8.30 10.57
CA ILE A 111 6.50 -9.21 9.54
C ILE A 111 5.55 -10.39 9.32
N GLN A 112 5.01 -10.97 10.40
CA GLN A 112 4.04 -12.06 10.33
C GLN A 112 2.76 -11.62 9.60
N LEU A 113 2.21 -10.44 9.93
CA LEU A 113 1.05 -9.87 9.26
C LEU A 113 1.29 -9.73 7.75
N LEU A 114 2.40 -9.09 7.35
CA LEU A 114 2.69 -8.85 5.93
C LEU A 114 2.88 -10.16 5.15
N ASN A 115 3.57 -11.14 5.72
CA ASN A 115 3.72 -12.46 5.10
C ASN A 115 2.38 -13.18 4.98
N THR A 116 1.55 -13.14 6.03
CA THR A 116 0.24 -13.82 6.05
C THR A 116 -0.68 -13.23 4.98
N VAL A 117 -0.76 -11.90 4.90
CA VAL A 117 -1.65 -11.20 3.96
C VAL A 117 -1.17 -11.34 2.51
N SER A 118 0.14 -11.24 2.28
CA SER A 118 0.70 -11.31 0.92
C SER A 118 0.54 -12.68 0.24
N ASN A 119 0.27 -13.74 1.02
CA ASN A 119 -0.11 -15.05 0.48
C ASN A 119 -1.44 -14.98 -0.30
N TYR A 120 -2.35 -14.09 0.08
CA TYR A 120 -3.69 -13.97 -0.53
C TYR A 120 -3.72 -13.00 -1.73
N GLY A 121 -2.69 -12.18 -1.94
CA GLY A 121 -2.72 -11.10 -2.92
C GLY A 121 -1.53 -10.15 -2.83
N PRO A 122 -1.26 -9.31 -3.85
CA PRO A 122 -0.36 -8.19 -3.69
C PRO A 122 -0.83 -7.26 -2.56
N LEU A 123 0.12 -6.77 -1.77
CA LEU A 123 -0.09 -5.90 -0.62
C LEU A 123 0.62 -4.56 -0.85
N PHE A 124 -0.12 -3.47 -0.77
CA PHE A 124 0.36 -2.11 -0.92
C PHE A 124 0.34 -1.41 0.44
N ILE A 125 1.50 -1.12 0.98
CA ILE A 125 1.67 -0.29 2.19
C ILE A 125 1.67 1.17 1.74
N VAL A 126 0.75 1.98 2.28
CA VAL A 126 0.59 3.39 1.88
C VAL A 126 0.92 4.30 3.04
N SER A 127 1.88 5.19 2.82
CA SER A 127 2.38 6.16 3.79
C SER A 127 2.02 7.59 3.39
N ASP A 128 1.73 8.42 4.39
CA ASP A 128 1.62 9.88 4.19
C ASP A 128 2.98 10.59 4.11
N GLU A 129 4.06 9.89 4.46
CA GLU A 129 5.43 10.37 4.34
C GLU A 129 6.06 9.85 3.03
N SER A 130 7.17 10.45 2.61
CA SER A 130 7.91 9.99 1.43
C SER A 130 8.45 8.57 1.63
N ILE A 131 8.68 7.85 0.52
CA ILE A 131 9.25 6.49 0.56
C ILE A 131 10.60 6.46 1.29
N HIS A 132 11.44 7.47 1.07
CA HIS A 132 12.72 7.62 1.76
C HIS A 132 12.58 7.79 3.27
N SER A 133 11.52 8.46 3.74
CA SER A 133 11.25 8.62 5.17
C SER A 133 10.79 7.32 5.80
N VAL A 134 9.93 6.56 5.10
CA VAL A 134 9.50 5.22 5.53
C VAL A 134 10.69 4.28 5.59
N GLU A 135 11.53 4.30 4.56
CA GLU A 135 12.74 3.48 4.48
C GLU A 135 13.72 3.81 5.61
N ALA A 136 13.99 5.09 5.87
CA ALA A 136 14.85 5.51 6.98
C ALA A 136 14.29 5.04 8.32
N LEU A 137 12.99 5.26 8.58
CA LEU A 137 12.33 4.81 9.80
C LEU A 137 12.45 3.30 9.97
N CYS A 138 12.19 2.55 8.91
CA CYS A 138 12.25 1.10 8.91
C CYS A 138 13.69 0.63 9.20
N LYS A 139 14.70 1.15 8.50
CA LYS A 139 16.11 0.78 8.73
C LYS A 139 16.56 1.07 10.17
N THR A 140 16.05 2.14 10.77
CA THR A 140 16.47 2.56 12.10
C THR A 140 15.75 1.84 13.24
N LEU A 141 14.43 1.63 13.10
CA LEU A 141 13.58 1.10 14.19
C LEU A 141 13.16 -0.36 13.97
N PHE A 142 13.13 -0.83 12.73
CA PHE A 142 12.63 -2.15 12.31
C PHE A 142 13.59 -2.77 11.25
N PRO A 143 14.84 -3.08 11.64
CA PRO A 143 15.88 -3.50 10.70
C PRO A 143 15.61 -4.84 9.99
N ARG A 144 14.93 -5.80 10.65
CA ARG A 144 14.52 -7.06 10.01
C ARG A 144 13.43 -6.81 8.98
N LEU A 145 12.48 -5.93 9.28
CA LEU A 145 11.45 -5.55 8.31
C LEU A 145 12.07 -4.86 7.10
N ALA A 146 13.02 -3.95 7.32
CA ALA A 146 13.74 -3.29 6.24
C ALA A 146 14.47 -4.28 5.34
N TYR A 147 15.11 -5.29 5.94
CA TYR A 147 15.72 -6.39 5.20
C TYR A 147 14.68 -7.17 4.37
N CYS A 148 13.54 -7.55 4.98
CA CYS A 148 12.51 -8.30 4.28
C CYS A 148 11.90 -7.52 3.10
N LEU A 149 11.63 -6.22 3.26
CA LEU A 149 11.05 -5.37 2.21
C LEU A 149 12.03 -5.05 1.08
N ASN A 150 13.34 -5.08 1.35
CA ASN A 150 14.38 -4.81 0.34
C ASN A 150 14.87 -6.08 -0.37
N SER A 151 14.42 -7.25 0.06
CA SER A 151 14.83 -8.53 -0.51
C SER A 151 14.09 -8.82 -1.81
N THR A 152 14.80 -9.36 -2.79
CA THR A 152 14.21 -9.87 -4.05
C THR A 152 13.58 -11.25 -3.90
N THR A 153 13.73 -11.89 -2.74
CA THR A 153 13.29 -13.27 -2.48
C THR A 153 12.25 -13.36 -1.37
N THR A 154 12.21 -12.40 -0.45
CA THR A 154 11.21 -12.34 0.62
C THR A 154 10.27 -11.17 0.39
N MET A 155 8.99 -11.32 0.74
CA MET A 155 7.97 -10.25 0.60
C MET A 155 7.87 -9.63 -0.81
N THR A 156 8.12 -10.41 -1.86
CA THR A 156 8.10 -9.94 -3.28
C THR A 156 6.75 -9.41 -3.76
N ARG A 157 5.69 -9.68 -3.00
CA ARG A 157 4.30 -9.23 -3.26
C ARG A 157 3.91 -8.03 -2.38
N VAL A 158 4.84 -7.48 -1.61
CA VAL A 158 4.63 -6.31 -0.75
C VAL A 158 5.30 -5.11 -1.41
N HIS A 159 4.53 -4.05 -1.60
CA HIS A 159 4.96 -2.81 -2.23
C HIS A 159 4.72 -1.65 -1.27
N VAL A 160 5.68 -0.74 -1.14
CA VAL A 160 5.54 0.43 -0.28
C VAL A 160 5.42 1.68 -1.15
N ILE A 161 4.40 2.46 -0.88
CA ILE A 161 4.06 3.68 -1.62
C ILE A 161 4.09 4.83 -0.62
N GLY A 162 5.03 5.75 -0.81
CA GLY A 162 5.09 7.00 -0.06
C GLY A 162 4.35 8.13 -0.76
N ALA A 163 4.02 9.17 0.00
CA ALA A 163 3.52 10.41 -0.58
C ALA A 163 4.59 11.06 -1.48
N PRO A 164 4.21 11.55 -2.68
CA PRO A 164 5.17 12.15 -3.61
C PRO A 164 5.72 13.48 -3.07
N THR A 165 4.88 14.23 -2.35
CA THR A 165 5.20 15.51 -1.72
C THR A 165 4.41 15.64 -0.41
N ARG A 166 4.82 16.58 0.43
CA ARG A 166 4.06 16.94 1.62
C ARG A 166 2.78 17.66 1.20
N PHE A 167 1.64 17.11 1.59
CA PHE A 167 0.33 17.71 1.32
C PHE A 167 0.19 19.05 2.03
N GLN A 168 -0.28 20.06 1.30
CA GLN A 168 -0.58 21.41 1.81
C GLN A 168 -1.95 21.47 2.48
N SER A 169 -2.87 20.56 2.12
CA SER A 169 -4.21 20.51 2.69
C SER A 169 -4.74 19.08 2.87
N ALA A 170 -5.78 18.94 3.71
CA ALA A 170 -6.48 17.67 3.87
C ALA A 170 -7.23 17.24 2.60
N ALA A 171 -7.68 18.20 1.78
CA ALA A 171 -8.35 17.94 0.51
C ALA A 171 -7.37 17.36 -0.52
N GLU A 172 -6.19 17.96 -0.66
CA GLU A 172 -5.14 17.45 -1.55
C GLU A 172 -4.74 16.01 -1.19
N LYS A 173 -4.58 15.74 0.11
CA LYS A 173 -4.33 14.38 0.61
C LYS A 173 -5.48 13.43 0.24
N ALA A 174 -6.73 13.87 0.40
CA ALA A 174 -7.90 13.06 0.08
C ALA A 174 -7.95 12.71 -1.41
N ASP A 175 -7.70 13.69 -2.28
CA ASP A 175 -7.66 13.51 -3.72
C ASP A 175 -6.52 12.56 -4.13
N TRP A 176 -5.35 12.70 -3.52
CA TRP A 176 -4.23 11.76 -3.72
C TRP A 176 -4.61 10.32 -3.34
N ARG A 177 -5.27 10.11 -2.18
CA ARG A 177 -5.71 8.78 -1.73
C ARG A 177 -6.72 8.15 -2.69
N VAL A 178 -7.68 8.94 -3.18
CA VAL A 178 -8.67 8.48 -4.18
C VAL A 178 -7.97 8.09 -5.48
N ASN A 179 -7.11 8.96 -6.01
CA ASN A 179 -6.38 8.71 -7.24
C ASN A 179 -5.47 7.48 -7.13
N LEU A 180 -4.79 7.33 -5.99
CA LEU A 180 -3.94 6.18 -5.72
C LEU A 180 -4.74 4.86 -5.79
N LEU A 181 -5.85 4.75 -5.04
CA LEU A 181 -6.65 3.53 -5.03
C LEU A 181 -7.23 3.21 -6.42
N GLN A 182 -7.67 4.24 -7.16
CA GLN A 182 -8.17 4.07 -8.52
C GLN A 182 -7.07 3.61 -9.49
N SER A 183 -5.88 4.20 -9.43
CA SER A 183 -4.74 3.78 -10.25
C SER A 183 -4.23 2.39 -9.87
N LEU A 184 -4.26 1.99 -8.59
CA LEU A 184 -3.95 0.62 -8.21
C LEU A 184 -4.91 -0.37 -8.87
N CYS A 185 -6.21 -0.08 -8.82
CA CYS A 185 -7.24 -0.93 -9.44
C CYS A 185 -7.11 -1.00 -10.97
N ARG A 186 -6.86 0.12 -11.64
CA ARG A 186 -6.85 0.18 -13.12
C ARG A 186 -5.48 -0.18 -13.71
N ASP A 187 -4.43 0.43 -13.19
CA ASP A 187 -3.11 0.49 -13.83
C ASP A 187 -2.15 -0.56 -13.29
N THR A 188 -2.32 -1.00 -12.03
CA THR A 188 -1.38 -1.93 -11.39
C THR A 188 -1.88 -3.37 -11.44
N LEU A 189 -3.11 -3.61 -10.97
CA LEU A 189 -3.66 -4.97 -10.92
C LEU A 189 -4.00 -5.54 -12.30
N PHE A 190 -4.28 -4.67 -13.27
CA PHE A 190 -4.66 -5.05 -14.63
C PHE A 190 -3.66 -4.55 -15.68
N ALA A 191 -2.45 -4.13 -15.28
CA ALA A 191 -1.43 -3.55 -16.17
C ALA A 191 -1.21 -4.38 -17.45
N ALA A 192 -1.09 -5.70 -17.30
CA ALA A 192 -0.80 -6.62 -18.39
C ALA A 192 -2.04 -6.95 -19.26
N ARG A 193 -3.25 -6.76 -18.72
CA ARG A 193 -4.52 -7.09 -19.39
C ARG A 193 -5.63 -6.08 -19.04
N PRO A 194 -5.52 -4.81 -19.47
CA PRO A 194 -6.50 -3.77 -19.12
C PRO A 194 -7.93 -4.13 -19.56
N GLN A 195 -8.08 -4.88 -20.65
CA GLN A 195 -9.36 -5.35 -21.16
C GLN A 195 -10.13 -6.22 -20.15
N ASN A 196 -9.43 -6.93 -19.26
CA ASN A 196 -10.07 -7.77 -18.25
C ASN A 196 -10.84 -6.93 -17.22
N LEU A 197 -10.50 -5.65 -17.05
CA LEU A 197 -11.16 -4.76 -16.09
C LEU A 197 -12.66 -4.59 -16.37
N LEU A 198 -13.05 -4.70 -17.65
CA LEU A 198 -14.44 -4.58 -18.11
C LEU A 198 -15.14 -5.94 -18.28
N ASP A 199 -14.44 -7.03 -18.01
CA ASP A 199 -15.03 -8.37 -18.04
C ASP A 199 -15.58 -8.76 -16.66
N SER A 200 -16.82 -9.25 -16.62
CA SER A 200 -17.50 -9.56 -15.35
C SER A 200 -16.87 -10.70 -14.55
N GLN A 201 -16.13 -11.60 -15.21
CA GLN A 201 -15.48 -12.75 -14.58
C GLN A 201 -14.00 -12.47 -14.33
N ALA A 202 -13.27 -12.04 -15.37
CA ALA A 202 -11.85 -11.77 -15.29
C ALA A 202 -11.52 -10.45 -14.56
N GLY A 203 -12.47 -9.52 -14.50
CA GLY A 203 -12.37 -8.23 -13.82
C GLY A 203 -12.81 -8.25 -12.36
N LYS A 204 -13.37 -9.38 -11.87
CA LYS A 204 -13.83 -9.49 -10.49
C LYS A 204 -12.65 -9.76 -9.54
N PHE A 205 -12.43 -8.86 -8.59
CA PHE A 205 -11.41 -9.01 -7.56
C PHE A 205 -11.81 -8.30 -6.26
N GLY A 206 -11.31 -8.76 -5.12
CA GLY A 206 -11.45 -8.12 -3.82
C GLY A 206 -10.38 -7.07 -3.59
N LEU A 207 -10.77 -5.87 -3.14
CA LEU A 207 -9.86 -4.84 -2.67
C LEU A 207 -10.06 -4.66 -1.17
N VAL A 208 -9.08 -5.03 -0.35
CA VAL A 208 -9.16 -4.88 1.11
C VAL A 208 -8.34 -3.68 1.55
N VAL A 209 -8.99 -2.64 2.08
CA VAL A 209 -8.33 -1.43 2.56
C VAL A 209 -8.39 -1.34 4.09
N VAL A 210 -7.24 -1.37 4.75
CA VAL A 210 -7.11 -1.20 6.20
C VAL A 210 -6.48 0.17 6.48
N SER A 211 -7.26 1.06 7.08
CA SER A 211 -6.83 2.45 7.28
C SER A 211 -7.41 3.05 8.56
N PRO A 212 -6.69 3.96 9.24
CA PRO A 212 -7.26 4.73 10.33
C PRO A 212 -8.07 5.93 9.80
N TYR A 213 -8.03 6.21 8.50
CA TYR A 213 -8.61 7.42 7.90
C TYR A 213 -9.93 7.12 7.19
N GLN A 214 -10.98 7.85 7.57
CA GLN A 214 -12.30 7.73 6.95
C GLN A 214 -12.28 8.01 5.44
N VAL A 215 -11.35 8.86 4.99
CA VAL A 215 -11.18 9.18 3.57
C VAL A 215 -10.78 7.96 2.74
N ASP A 216 -9.94 7.07 3.27
CA ASP A 216 -9.51 5.86 2.56
C ASP A 216 -10.67 4.86 2.46
N ILE A 217 -11.53 4.80 3.48
CA ILE A 217 -12.75 4.00 3.47
C ILE A 217 -13.70 4.49 2.38
N ALA A 218 -13.92 5.80 2.28
CA ALA A 218 -14.72 6.39 1.22
C ALA A 218 -14.09 6.19 -0.18
N ALA A 219 -12.78 6.39 -0.30
CA ALA A 219 -12.02 6.20 -1.51
C ALA A 219 -12.07 4.75 -2.01
N SER A 220 -11.97 3.77 -1.11
CA SER A 220 -12.09 2.35 -1.44
C SER A 220 -13.43 2.03 -2.10
N ARG A 221 -14.53 2.60 -1.61
CA ARG A 221 -15.86 2.45 -2.23
C ARG A 221 -15.92 3.11 -3.58
N ALA A 222 -15.25 4.25 -3.79
CA ALA A 222 -15.26 4.97 -5.06
C ALA A 222 -14.47 4.28 -6.18
N THR A 223 -13.71 3.20 -5.89
CA THR A 223 -12.97 2.44 -6.90
C THR A 223 -13.86 1.77 -7.95
N HIS A 224 -15.13 1.48 -7.63
CA HIS A 224 -16.10 0.94 -8.60
C HIS A 224 -16.27 1.82 -9.85
N LYS A 225 -15.98 3.13 -9.74
CA LYS A 225 -16.05 4.07 -10.86
C LYS A 225 -15.03 3.77 -11.96
N VAL A 226 -13.91 3.14 -11.61
CA VAL A 226 -12.83 2.77 -12.55
C VAL A 226 -12.70 1.26 -12.73
N ALA A 227 -13.17 0.48 -11.76
CA ALA A 227 -13.14 -0.98 -11.77
C ALA A 227 -14.54 -1.52 -11.40
N PRO A 228 -15.47 -1.67 -12.36
CA PRO A 228 -16.89 -1.94 -12.08
C PRO A 228 -17.17 -3.21 -11.28
N PHE A 229 -16.29 -4.22 -11.38
CA PHE A 229 -16.44 -5.52 -10.72
C PHE A 229 -15.59 -5.68 -9.45
N VAL A 230 -15.04 -4.58 -8.92
CA VAL A 230 -14.30 -4.59 -7.65
C VAL A 230 -15.24 -4.89 -6.48
N VAL A 231 -14.83 -5.84 -5.64
CA VAL A 231 -15.45 -6.14 -4.35
C VAL A 231 -14.69 -5.37 -3.27
N ALA A 232 -15.10 -4.11 -3.03
CA ALA A 232 -14.44 -3.24 -2.07
C ALA A 232 -14.76 -3.66 -0.62
N LYS A 233 -13.73 -3.98 0.15
CA LYS A 233 -13.78 -4.32 1.57
C LYS A 233 -12.92 -3.33 2.33
N SER A 234 -13.43 -2.85 3.46
CA SER A 234 -12.72 -1.82 4.22
C SER A 234 -12.76 -2.09 5.71
N VAL A 235 -11.64 -1.81 6.37
CA VAL A 235 -11.43 -1.95 7.80
C VAL A 235 -10.98 -0.59 8.31
N HIS A 236 -11.87 0.08 9.02
CA HIS A 236 -11.57 1.34 9.68
C HIS A 236 -11.01 1.06 11.08
N VAL A 237 -9.74 1.35 11.29
CA VAL A 237 -9.09 1.19 12.60
C VAL A 237 -9.37 2.42 13.45
N GLN A 238 -10.38 2.36 14.30
CA GLN A 238 -10.72 3.41 15.24
C GLN A 238 -9.69 3.49 16.36
N LYS A 239 -9.52 4.70 16.90
CA LYS A 239 -8.58 4.97 18.00
C LYS A 239 -7.14 4.52 17.75
N ALA A 240 -6.75 4.28 16.50
CA ALA A 240 -5.39 3.91 16.08
C ALA A 240 -4.31 4.82 16.67
N ARG A 241 -4.62 6.11 16.86
CA ARG A 241 -3.72 7.11 17.46
C ARG A 241 -3.54 6.95 18.97
N HIS A 242 -4.39 6.22 19.67
CA HIS A 242 -4.41 6.15 21.14
C HIS A 242 -3.98 4.79 21.67
N LEU A 243 -3.48 3.90 20.80
CA LEU A 243 -3.00 2.59 21.20
C LEU A 243 -1.70 2.70 22.02
N THR A 244 -1.63 1.95 23.11
CA THR A 244 -0.35 1.67 23.79
C THR A 244 0.48 0.72 22.94
N LEU A 245 1.78 0.55 23.24
CA LEU A 245 2.60 -0.43 22.50
C LEU A 245 2.07 -1.86 22.65
N GLN A 246 1.53 -2.20 23.82
CA GLN A 246 0.92 -3.52 24.05
C GLN A 246 -0.35 -3.70 23.21
N ASP A 247 -1.25 -2.71 23.24
CA ASP A 247 -2.47 -2.76 22.42
C ASP A 247 -2.13 -2.77 20.92
N PHE A 248 -1.03 -2.12 20.52
CA PHE A 248 -0.55 -2.12 19.16
C PHE A 248 -0.09 -3.52 18.69
N THR A 249 0.61 -4.28 19.55
CA THR A 249 0.94 -5.68 19.22
C THR A 249 -0.30 -6.55 19.06
N LEU A 250 -1.30 -6.39 19.94
CA LEU A 250 -2.57 -7.10 19.82
C LEU A 250 -3.30 -6.71 18.53
N HIS A 251 -3.29 -5.42 18.19
CA HIS A 251 -3.87 -4.90 16.95
C HIS A 251 -3.28 -5.58 15.71
N LEU A 252 -1.95 -5.70 15.62
CA LEU A 252 -1.29 -6.37 14.50
C LEU A 252 -1.70 -7.85 14.37
N ARG A 253 -1.83 -8.56 15.50
CA ARG A 253 -2.27 -9.96 15.52
C ARG A 253 -3.74 -10.10 15.10
N VAL A 254 -4.61 -9.24 15.60
CA VAL A 254 -6.03 -9.20 15.18
C VAL A 254 -6.13 -8.96 13.68
N LEU A 255 -5.33 -8.07 13.10
CA LEU A 255 -5.28 -7.87 11.65
C LEU A 255 -4.76 -9.12 10.91
N ALA A 256 -3.78 -9.83 11.48
CA ALA A 256 -3.19 -11.02 10.88
C ALA A 256 -4.19 -12.17 10.79
N ASP A 257 -5.14 -12.26 11.73
CA ASP A 257 -6.21 -13.25 11.71
C ASP A 257 -7.41 -12.79 10.87
N TYR A 258 -7.77 -11.50 10.99
CA TYR A 258 -8.97 -10.95 10.37
C TYR A 258 -8.84 -10.82 8.85
N VAL A 259 -7.73 -10.27 8.35
CA VAL A 259 -7.58 -9.96 6.91
C VAL A 259 -7.63 -11.22 6.03
N PRO A 260 -6.97 -12.34 6.39
CA PRO A 260 -7.15 -13.62 5.71
C PRO A 260 -8.58 -14.13 5.74
N SER A 261 -9.27 -13.99 6.88
CA SER A 261 -10.67 -14.42 7.03
C SER A 261 -11.64 -13.59 6.18
N ALA A 262 -11.29 -12.32 5.94
CA ALA A 262 -12.02 -11.39 5.08
C ALA A 262 -11.75 -11.57 3.57
N ALA A 263 -10.57 -12.10 3.20
CA ALA A 263 -10.15 -12.29 1.82
C ALA A 263 -11.11 -13.15 0.97
N PRO A 264 -11.64 -14.30 1.43
CA PRO A 264 -12.52 -15.15 0.62
C PRO A 264 -13.93 -14.58 0.42
N CYS A 265 -14.39 -13.63 1.24
CA CYS A 265 -15.74 -13.06 1.11
C CYS A 265 -15.94 -12.43 -0.27
N ASP A 266 -17.02 -12.75 -0.96
CA ASP A 266 -17.31 -12.23 -2.30
C ASP A 266 -18.22 -11.00 -2.30
N THR A 267 -18.58 -10.51 -1.12
CA THR A 267 -19.40 -9.32 -0.89
C THR A 267 -18.57 -8.16 -0.38
N ALA A 268 -18.94 -6.95 -0.83
CA ALA A 268 -18.40 -5.71 -0.29
C ALA A 268 -18.88 -5.49 1.15
N PHE A 269 -18.00 -5.00 2.01
CA PHE A 269 -18.36 -4.62 3.38
C PHE A 269 -17.43 -3.52 3.92
N ALA A 270 -17.88 -2.87 4.98
CA ALA A 270 -17.05 -1.95 5.75
C ALA A 270 -17.24 -2.26 7.23
N ILE A 271 -16.14 -2.53 7.92
CA ILE A 271 -16.15 -2.76 9.36
C ILE A 271 -15.27 -1.75 10.08
N THR A 272 -15.50 -1.66 11.38
CA THR A 272 -14.72 -0.84 12.29
C THR A 272 -14.08 -1.76 13.32
N LEU A 273 -12.77 -1.60 13.53
CA LEU A 273 -11.99 -2.26 14.58
C LEU A 273 -11.48 -1.23 15.59
#